data_AF-A0A923I405-F1
#
_entry.id   AF-A0A923I405-F1
#
_cell.length_a   1.000
_cell.length_b   1.000
_cell.length_c   1.000
_cell.angle_alpha   90.00
_cell.angle_beta   90.00
_cell.angle_gamma   90.00
#
_symmetry.space_group_name_H-M   'P 1'
#
loop_
_entity.id
_entity.type
_entity.pdbx_description
1 polymer ?
#
loop_
_entity_poly.entity_id
_entity_poly.type
_entity_poly.pdbx_seq_one_letter_code
_entity_poly.pdbx_strand_id
1 'polypeptide(L)'
;MFEKITLDGHNTLVSFGNFEVKIVPKIYGGFTLTKTVKDNPFKIIEIREIRLPISEKEIIKEAKELLKRNYESIDFNKYCIT
;
A
#
# COMPACT_ATOMS: atom_id res chain seq x y z
N MET A 1 4.83 -15.93 0.95
CA MET A 1 6.11 -15.23 0.74
C MET A 1 5.81 -13.84 0.20
N PHE A 2 6.62 -12.81 0.49
CA PHE A 2 6.44 -11.49 -0.14
C PHE A 2 7.10 -11.50 -1.52
N GLU A 3 6.41 -10.95 -2.50
CA GLU A 3 6.92 -10.77 -3.86
C GLU A 3 7.29 -9.29 -4.05
N LYS A 4 8.47 -8.99 -4.61
CA LYS A 4 8.91 -7.63 -4.97
C LYS A 4 9.15 -7.60 -6.47
N ILE A 5 8.54 -6.62 -7.14
CA ILE A 5 8.79 -6.33 -8.56
C ILE A 5 9.11 -4.84 -8.67
N THR A 6 10.22 -4.50 -9.33
CA THR A 6 10.52 -3.11 -9.67
C THR A 6 9.87 -2.81 -11.02
N LEU A 7 8.97 -1.82 -11.05
CA LEU A 7 8.26 -1.35 -12.24
C LEU A 7 8.95 -0.07 -12.74
N ASP A 8 9.25 -0.01 -14.04
CA ASP A 8 9.77 1.18 -14.74
C ASP A 8 11.04 1.80 -14.10
N GLY A 9 11.84 0.99 -13.40
CA GLY A 9 13.10 1.39 -12.75
C GLY A 9 12.96 2.23 -11.47
N HIS A 10 11.83 2.90 -11.26
CA HIS A 10 11.61 3.82 -10.12
C HIS A 10 10.50 3.39 -9.17
N ASN A 11 9.47 2.71 -9.68
CA ASN A 11 8.35 2.26 -8.88
C ASN A 11 8.65 0.87 -8.32
N THR A 12 8.22 0.62 -7.09
CA THR A 12 8.34 -0.73 -6.50
C THR A 12 6.96 -1.24 -6.16
N LEU A 13 6.64 -2.44 -6.61
CA LEU A 13 5.45 -3.19 -6.22
C LEU A 13 5.85 -4.27 -5.22
N VAL A 14 5.17 -4.31 -4.08
CA VAL A 14 5.33 -5.36 -3.08
C VAL A 14 3.98 -6.05 -2.90
N SER A 15 3.95 -7.37 -2.98
CA SER A 15 2.70 -8.13 -2.95
C SER A 15 2.72 -9.22 -1.88
N PHE A 16 1.55 -9.44 -1.25
CA PHE A 16 1.35 -10.48 -0.26
C PHE A 16 -0.11 -10.96 -0.27
N GLY A 17 -0.32 -12.24 -0.58
CA GLY A 17 -1.66 -12.80 -0.72
C GLY A 17 -2.42 -12.10 -1.85
N ASN A 18 -3.64 -11.63 -1.54
CA ASN A 18 -4.53 -10.94 -2.48
C ASN A 18 -4.34 -9.41 -2.51
N PHE A 19 -3.32 -8.89 -1.84
CA PHE A 19 -3.05 -7.47 -1.75
C PHE A 19 -1.69 -7.13 -2.34
N GLU A 20 -1.59 -5.90 -2.80
CA GLU A 20 -0.35 -5.32 -3.31
C GLU A 20 -0.20 -3.87 -2.82
N VAL A 21 1.04 -3.43 -2.68
CA VAL A 21 1.40 -2.06 -2.33
C VAL A 21 2.34 -1.52 -3.39
N LYS A 22 1.89 -0.47 -4.09
CA LYS A 22 2.71 0.29 -5.01
C LYS A 22 3.41 1.43 -4.26
N ILE A 23 4.73 1.44 -4.33
CA ILE A 23 5.62 2.46 -3.80
C ILE A 23 6.04 3.37 -4.96
N VAL A 24 5.68 4.64 -4.89
CA VAL A 24 5.99 5.65 -5.89
C VAL A 24 6.84 6.75 -5.25
N PRO A 25 8.10 6.95 -5.67
CA PRO A 25 8.92 8.05 -5.18
C PRO A 25 8.36 9.40 -5.65
N LYS A 26 8.46 10.42 -4.79
CA LYS A 26 8.06 11.80 -5.13
C LYS A 26 9.28 12.62 -5.58
N ILE A 27 9.04 13.58 -6.47
CA ILE A 27 10.07 14.46 -7.05
C ILE A 27 10.82 15.25 -5.95
N TYR A 28 10.09 15.75 -4.95
CA TYR A 28 10.66 16.56 -3.86
C TYR A 28 11.09 15.74 -2.63
N GLY A 29 11.31 14.44 -2.82
CA GLY A 29 11.60 13.51 -1.73
C GLY A 29 10.35 12.91 -1.08
N GLY A 30 10.54 11.78 -0.43
CA GLY A 30 9.46 10.97 0.13
C GLY A 30 8.81 10.03 -0.89
N PHE A 31 7.73 9.38 -0.46
CA PHE A 31 7.11 8.28 -1.19
C PHE A 31 5.58 8.29 -0.99
N THR A 32 4.88 7.73 -1.97
CA THR A 32 3.46 7.40 -1.87
C THR A 32 3.32 5.89 -1.87
N LEU A 33 2.63 5.35 -0.87
CA LEU A 33 2.31 3.92 -0.77
C LEU A 33 0.82 3.77 -1.01
N THR A 34 0.45 3.00 -2.03
CA THR A 34 -0.95 2.72 -2.37
C THR A 34 -1.21 1.24 -2.20
N LYS A 35 -2.07 0.85 -1.26
CA LYS A 35 -2.51 -0.54 -1.06
C LYS A 35 -3.76 -0.81 -1.89
N THR A 36 -3.71 -1.82 -2.74
CA THR A 36 -4.82 -2.26 -3.63
C THR A 36 -5.07 -3.75 -3.49
N VAL A 37 -6.21 -4.21 -4.02
CA VAL A 37 -6.48 -5.64 -4.24
C VAL A 37 -5.82 -6.04 -5.56
N LYS A 38 -5.15 -7.21 -5.59
CA LYS A 38 -4.56 -7.76 -6.82
C LYS A 38 -5.61 -7.84 -7.93
N ASP A 39 -5.18 -7.59 -9.16
CA ASP A 39 -6.02 -7.61 -10.37
C ASP A 39 -7.18 -6.59 -10.38
N ASN A 40 -7.28 -5.73 -9.36
CA ASN A 40 -8.25 -4.64 -9.29
C ASN A 40 -7.59 -3.35 -8.76
N PRO A 41 -6.84 -2.63 -9.62
CA PRO A 41 -6.12 -1.43 -9.22
C PRO A 41 -7.05 -0.27 -8.79
N PHE A 42 -8.33 -0.33 -9.16
CA PHE A 42 -9.33 0.66 -8.75
C PHE A 42 -9.85 0.43 -7.32
N LYS A 43 -9.65 -0.77 -6.78
CA LYS A 43 -10.05 -1.12 -5.40
C LYS A 43 -8.93 -0.77 -4.42
N ILE A 44 -8.82 0.53 -4.16
CA ILE A 44 -7.86 1.10 -3.21
C ILE A 44 -8.36 0.88 -1.78
N ILE A 45 -7.47 0.41 -0.90
CA ILE A 45 -7.75 0.12 0.50
C ILE A 45 -7.20 1.24 1.39
N GLU A 46 -5.95 1.62 1.19
CA GLU A 46 -5.28 2.71 1.93
C GLU A 46 -4.28 3.40 1.00
N ILE A 47 -4.16 4.72 1.14
CA ILE A 47 -3.06 5.52 0.59
C ILE A 47 -2.32 6.15 1.76
N ARG A 48 -1.00 6.02 1.78
CA ARG A 48 -0.13 6.66 2.76
C ARG A 48 0.91 7.53 2.07
N GLU A 49 0.99 8.78 2.50
CA GLU A 49 2.06 9.69 2.10
C GLU A 49 3.17 9.69 3.15
N ILE A 50 4.40 9.40 2.72
CA ILE A 50 5.59 9.52 3.54
C ILE A 50 6.38 10.71 3.02
N ARG A 51 6.41 11.79 3.80
CA ARG A 51 7.10 13.04 3.44
C ARG A 51 8.56 13.07 3.89
N LEU A 52 8.93 12.15 4.79
CA LEU A 52 10.29 12.06 5.31
C LEU A 52 11.21 11.39 4.27
N PRO A 53 12.46 11.85 4.15
CA PRO A 53 13.47 11.20 3.32
C PRO A 53 13.97 9.94 4.03
N ILE A 54 13.20 8.85 3.95
CA ILE A 54 13.58 7.55 4.51
C ILE A 54 14.23 6.66 3.44
N SER A 55 15.02 5.68 3.90
CA SER A 55 15.74 4.79 3.00
C SER A 55 14.80 3.83 2.23
N GLU A 56 15.27 3.28 1.09
CA GLU A 56 14.49 2.26 0.35
C GLU A 56 14.20 1.01 1.21
N LYS A 57 15.10 0.65 2.13
CA LYS A 57 14.87 -0.49 3.03
C LYS A 57 13.72 -0.21 3.99
N GLU A 58 13.65 1.00 4.52
CA GLU A 58 12.57 1.42 5.43
C GLU A 58 11.24 1.55 4.71
N ILE A 59 11.22 2.09 3.49
CA ILE A 59 9.97 2.20 2.73
C ILE A 59 9.40 0.83 2.36
N ILE A 60 10.27 -0.14 2.05
CA ILE A 60 9.85 -1.53 1.82
C ILE A 60 9.32 -2.16 3.11
N LYS A 61 9.90 -1.84 4.27
CA LYS A 61 9.41 -2.31 5.57
C LYS A 61 8.00 -1.77 5.82
N GLU A 62 7.77 -0.48 5.64
CA GLU A 62 6.45 0.16 5.74
C GLU A 62 5.42 -0.48 4.80
N ALA A 63 5.80 -0.74 3.54
CA ALA A 63 4.93 -1.42 2.59
C ALA A 63 4.53 -2.83 3.05
N LYS A 64 5.47 -3.59 3.62
CA LYS A 64 5.18 -4.91 4.19
C LYS A 64 4.26 -4.84 5.42
N GLU A 65 4.41 -3.83 6.25
CA GLU A 65 3.52 -3.60 7.39
C GLU A 65 2.09 -3.25 6.94
N LEU A 66 1.96 -2.37 5.94
CA LEU A 66 0.70 -2.06 5.27
C LEU A 66 0.01 -3.31 4.71
N LEU A 67 0.76 -4.20 4.07
CA LEU A 67 0.22 -5.46 3.54
C LEU A 67 -0.32 -6.38 4.63
N LYS A 68 0.35 -6.47 5.78
CA LYS A 68 -0.08 -7.29 6.93
C LYS A 68 -1.26 -6.69 7.70
N ARG A 69 -1.51 -5.40 7.54
CA ARG A 69 -2.60 -4.73 8.25
C ARG A 69 -3.95 -5.24 7.77
N ASN A 70 -4.72 -5.76 8.72
CA ASN A 70 -6.11 -6.14 8.52
C ASN A 70 -6.98 -4.95 8.93
N TYR A 71 -7.99 -4.64 8.11
CA TYR A 71 -8.98 -3.63 8.41
C TYR A 71 -10.29 -4.35 8.69
N GLU A 72 -10.93 -4.00 9.81
CA GLU A 72 -12.29 -4.44 10.05
C GLU A 72 -13.19 -3.75 9.03
N SER A 73 -14.00 -4.53 8.32
CA SER A 73 -15.06 -3.96 7.49
C SER A 73 -16.14 -3.45 8.42
N ILE A 74 -16.35 -2.14 8.46
CA ILE A 74 -17.51 -1.56 9.12
C ILE A 74 -18.74 -1.96 8.30
N ASP A 75 -19.60 -2.80 8.89
CA ASP A 75 -20.92 -3.06 8.31
C ASP A 75 -21.81 -1.85 8.60
N PHE A 76 -21.98 -0.99 7.60
CA PHE A 76 -22.82 0.20 7.70
C PHE A 76 -24.29 -0.15 7.97
N ASN A 77 -24.76 -1.36 7.62
CA ASN A 77 -26.13 -1.79 7.93
C ASN A 77 -26.36 -1.98 9.43
N LYS A 78 -25.29 -2.21 10.22
CA LYS A 78 -25.37 -2.36 11.68
C LYS A 78 -25.61 -1.03 12.39
N TYR A 79 -25.23 0.09 11.78
CA TYR A 79 -25.29 1.42 12.40
C TYR A 79 -26.46 2.28 11.88
N CYS A 80 -27.06 1.91 10.75
CA CYS A 80 -28.33 2.47 10.29
C CYS A 80 -29.51 1.67 10.88
N ILE A 81 -29.66 1.71 12.20
CA ILE A 81 -30.93 1.33 12.85
C ILE A 81 -31.84 2.57 12.79
N THR A 82 -33.00 2.36 12.14
CA THR A 82 -34.13 3.28 11.90
C THR A 82 -34.53 4.16 13.06
#